data_AF-A0A9W8LQH6-F1
#
_entry.id   AF-A0A9W8LQH6-F1
#
_cell.length_a   1.000
_cell.length_b   1.000
_cell.length_c   1.000
_cell.angle_alpha   90.00
_cell.angle_beta   90.00
_cell.angle_gamma   90.00
#
_symmetry.space_group_name_H-M   'P 1'
#
loop_
_entity.id
_entity.type
_entity.pdbx_description
1 polymer ?
#
loop_
_entity_poly.entity_id
_entity_poly.type
_entity_poly.pdbx_seq_one_letter_code
_entity_poly.pdbx_strand_id
1 'polypeptide(L)'
;MITAADAQDKHGEGAIAAKKSLDVCIELYRKRIWTDAKAVNVIVQACFSPINKVMLTAVQFFLNPQKKSSGDGGSDDDSDAAAEGGGMSKKSSVNLQMIQHQSSINRKTRARKRVLERATRTHKREQARRDGQLADDDNAAAASGGAGRKKAAPVVSFDALSLVHDPQGFAEKLFGRVHHSATATKRGGSTVDRFEVRLILLKLISRLIGHHQLQLMAFYPFLQRYLQPHQLEVTQILALFANGTHAFTPPDVLQPLVRAIADNFVSDHCAPEVMCAGLNTIRAIAARQPLAVEPDLLNDLILYRKHKDKGVMMGARSLLALYRQINPEMLHRRDRGRDASLGLGGAPLRFGEQRAAEGVDGAELLELPSSSSDVDDGDALLDSDDSGEDASSAAAGESLSEEDVESDECES
;
A
#
# COMPACT_ATOMS: atom_id res chain seq x y z
N MET A 1 -36.30 27.39 19.13
CA MET A 1 -36.13 26.12 19.87
C MET A 1 -36.49 25.00 18.93
N ILE A 2 -35.51 24.34 18.31
CA ILE A 2 -35.76 23.12 17.53
C ILE A 2 -35.81 22.00 18.57
N THR A 3 -37.00 21.51 18.85
CA THR A 3 -37.22 20.37 19.74
C THR A 3 -36.52 19.13 19.16
N ALA A 4 -35.88 18.34 20.03
CA ALA A 4 -35.05 17.19 19.67
C ALA A 4 -35.76 16.11 18.80
N ALA A 5 -37.09 16.17 18.68
CA ALA A 5 -37.89 15.30 17.83
C ALA A 5 -37.76 15.64 16.32
N ASP A 6 -37.71 16.93 15.94
CA ASP A 6 -37.61 17.33 14.53
C ASP A 6 -36.20 17.11 13.96
N ALA A 7 -35.18 17.13 14.84
CA ALA A 7 -33.79 16.82 14.47
C ALA A 7 -33.56 15.33 14.14
N GLN A 8 -34.52 14.46 14.45
CA GLN A 8 -34.44 13.02 14.20
C GLN A 8 -35.23 12.57 12.96
N ASP A 9 -35.87 13.50 12.25
CA ASP A 9 -36.62 13.16 11.06
C ASP A 9 -35.64 12.81 9.92
N LYS A 10 -35.48 11.50 9.66
CA LYS A 10 -34.46 10.96 8.74
C LYS A 10 -34.61 11.47 7.30
N HIS A 11 -35.78 12.03 6.98
CA HIS A 11 -36.16 12.60 5.69
C HIS A 11 -36.55 14.08 5.75
N GLY A 12 -36.45 14.73 6.92
CA GLY A 12 -36.79 16.14 7.07
C GLY A 12 -35.85 17.05 6.28
N GLU A 13 -36.30 18.28 6.00
CA GLU A 13 -35.52 19.29 5.28
C GLU A 13 -34.16 19.56 5.97
N GLY A 14 -34.12 19.50 7.30
CA GLY A 14 -32.89 19.61 8.09
C GLY A 14 -31.85 18.51 7.79
N ALA A 15 -32.31 17.27 7.56
CA ALA A 15 -31.42 16.16 7.21
C ALA A 15 -30.82 16.33 5.81
N ILE A 16 -31.61 16.85 4.86
CA ILE A 16 -31.16 17.15 3.49
C ILE A 16 -30.17 18.32 3.51
N ALA A 17 -30.48 19.38 4.26
CA ALA A 17 -29.60 20.53 4.41
C ALA A 17 -28.26 20.14 5.06
N ALA A 18 -28.28 19.30 6.10
CA ALA A 18 -27.07 18.79 6.74
C ALA A 18 -26.20 17.98 5.78
N LYS A 19 -26.80 17.09 4.97
CA LYS A 19 -26.08 16.32 3.95
C LYS A 19 -25.44 17.23 2.90
N LYS A 20 -26.21 18.17 2.33
CA LYS A 20 -25.66 19.09 1.32
C LYS A 20 -24.55 19.98 1.88
N SER A 21 -24.68 20.42 3.13
CA SER A 21 -23.64 21.20 3.81
C SER A 21 -22.35 20.40 3.97
N LEU A 22 -22.46 19.13 4.36
CA LEU A 22 -21.32 18.22 4.44
C LEU A 22 -20.67 17.98 3.07
N ASP A 23 -21.46 17.78 2.03
CA ASP A 23 -20.95 17.60 0.65
C ASP A 23 -20.16 18.84 0.19
N VAL A 24 -20.64 20.05 0.51
CA VAL A 24 -19.92 21.30 0.25
C VAL A 24 -18.60 21.36 1.02
N CYS A 25 -18.59 21.03 2.32
CA CYS A 25 -17.35 20.98 3.11
C CYS A 25 -16.32 20.01 2.51
N ILE A 26 -16.77 18.83 2.07
CA ILE A 26 -15.92 17.81 1.44
C ILE A 26 -15.37 18.33 0.10
N GLU A 27 -16.18 18.98 -0.73
CA GLU A 27 -15.72 19.56 -1.99
C GLU A 27 -14.70 20.69 -1.79
N LEU A 28 -14.90 21.55 -0.79
CA LEU A 28 -13.97 22.63 -0.46
C LEU A 28 -12.63 22.08 0.04
N TYR A 29 -12.66 20.99 0.80
CA TYR A 29 -11.45 20.26 1.20
C TYR A 29 -10.72 19.68 -0.03
N ARG A 30 -11.45 19.01 -0.93
CA ARG A 30 -10.88 18.44 -2.18
C ARG A 30 -10.27 19.49 -3.10
N LYS A 31 -10.91 20.66 -3.18
CA LYS A 31 -10.40 21.83 -3.93
C LYS A 31 -9.25 22.54 -3.22
N ARG A 32 -8.83 22.05 -2.04
CA ARG A 32 -7.78 22.65 -1.19
C ARG A 32 -8.05 24.09 -0.78
N ILE A 33 -9.32 24.45 -0.68
CA ILE A 33 -9.75 25.78 -0.22
C ILE A 33 -9.87 25.77 1.30
N TRP A 34 -10.44 24.70 1.86
CA TRP A 34 -10.57 24.50 3.31
C TRP A 34 -9.73 23.32 3.76
N THR A 35 -8.45 23.58 4.04
CA THR A 35 -7.48 22.57 4.54
C THR A 35 -7.18 22.74 6.04
N ASP A 36 -7.98 23.52 6.75
CA ASP A 36 -7.74 23.83 8.15
C ASP A 36 -8.21 22.72 9.09
N ALA A 37 -7.56 22.60 10.24
CA ALA A 37 -7.98 21.68 11.30
C ALA A 37 -9.44 21.92 11.72
N LYS A 38 -9.89 23.18 11.79
CA LYS A 38 -11.30 23.51 12.11
C LYS A 38 -12.28 22.89 11.11
N ALA A 39 -11.99 22.98 9.81
CA ALA A 39 -12.86 22.43 8.76
C ALA A 39 -12.94 20.90 8.85
N VAL A 40 -11.80 20.23 9.07
CA VAL A 40 -11.77 18.77 9.26
C VAL A 40 -12.56 18.35 10.50
N ASN A 41 -12.44 19.07 11.62
CA ASN A 41 -13.15 18.71 12.84
C ASN A 41 -14.67 18.94 12.76
N VAL A 42 -15.15 19.83 11.87
CA VAL A 42 -16.58 19.89 11.53
C VAL A 42 -17.04 18.60 10.84
N ILE A 43 -16.21 18.02 9.96
CA ILE A 43 -16.49 16.72 9.32
C ILE A 43 -16.42 15.57 10.34
N VAL A 44 -15.49 15.62 11.31
CA VAL A 44 -15.43 14.67 12.43
C VAL A 44 -16.74 14.66 13.21
N GLN A 45 -17.32 15.82 13.50
CA GLN A 45 -18.62 15.90 14.19
C GLN A 45 -19.75 15.25 13.38
N ALA A 46 -19.72 15.36 12.04
CA ALA A 46 -20.69 14.72 11.17
C ALA A 46 -20.64 13.18 11.21
N CYS A 47 -19.49 12.58 11.56
CA CYS A 47 -19.37 11.13 11.79
C CYS A 47 -20.21 10.63 12.98
N PHE A 48 -20.65 11.51 13.88
CA PHE A 48 -21.49 11.16 15.04
C PHE A 48 -22.99 11.42 14.81
N SER A 49 -23.38 11.83 13.60
CA SER A 49 -24.76 12.12 13.28
C SER A 49 -25.67 10.89 13.46
N PRO A 50 -26.91 11.05 13.97
CA PRO A 50 -27.89 9.96 14.01
C PRO A 50 -28.36 9.54 12.60
N ILE A 51 -28.14 10.39 11.58
CA ILE A 51 -28.53 10.13 10.20
C ILE A 51 -27.42 9.33 9.52
N ASN A 52 -27.69 8.05 9.26
CA ASN A 52 -26.71 7.12 8.67
C ASN A 52 -26.12 7.63 7.34
N LYS A 53 -26.90 8.32 6.49
CA LYS A 53 -26.39 8.89 5.23
C LYS A 53 -25.33 9.98 5.46
N VAL A 54 -25.51 10.84 6.45
CA VAL A 54 -24.55 11.92 6.80
C VAL A 54 -23.31 11.32 7.46
N MET A 55 -23.51 10.37 8.38
CA MET A 55 -22.40 9.65 9.01
C MET A 55 -21.54 8.91 7.97
N LEU A 56 -22.15 8.11 7.10
CA LEU A 56 -21.44 7.31 6.10
C LEU A 56 -20.67 8.18 5.11
N THR A 57 -21.22 9.33 4.70
CA THR A 57 -20.52 10.27 3.81
C THR A 57 -19.31 10.90 4.49
N ALA A 58 -19.42 11.28 5.77
CA ALA A 58 -18.30 11.78 6.55
C ALA A 58 -17.21 10.71 6.79
N VAL A 59 -17.61 9.47 7.10
CA VAL A 59 -16.67 8.36 7.30
C VAL A 59 -15.96 8.00 5.99
N GLN A 60 -16.70 7.97 4.87
CA GLN A 60 -16.13 7.69 3.55
C GLN A 60 -15.13 8.77 3.12
N PHE A 61 -15.33 10.02 3.53
CA PHE A 61 -14.36 11.09 3.32
C PHE A 61 -13.02 10.78 3.99
N PHE A 62 -12.99 10.31 5.23
CA PHE A 62 -11.73 9.96 5.91
C PHE A 62 -11.08 8.69 5.34
N LEU A 63 -11.86 7.75 4.82
CA LEU A 63 -11.33 6.58 4.13
C LEU A 63 -10.72 6.93 2.78
N ASN A 64 -11.39 7.80 2.01
CA ASN A 64 -10.97 8.20 0.67
C ASN A 64 -11.17 9.71 0.44
N PRO A 65 -10.26 10.57 0.92
CA PRO A 65 -10.42 12.03 0.81
C PRO A 65 -10.53 12.50 -0.66
N GLN A 66 -9.88 11.80 -1.58
CA GLN A 66 -9.76 12.17 -3.00
C GLN A 66 -10.81 11.56 -3.94
N LYS A 67 -11.64 10.60 -3.48
CA LYS A 67 -12.63 9.97 -4.36
C LYS A 67 -13.77 10.97 -4.64
N LYS A 68 -13.85 11.55 -5.85
CA LYS A 68 -15.01 12.36 -6.26
C LYS A 68 -16.29 11.53 -6.04
N SER A 69 -17.27 12.10 -5.34
CA SER A 69 -18.60 11.48 -5.24
C SER A 69 -19.19 11.44 -6.64
N SER A 70 -19.17 10.28 -7.28
CA SER A 70 -20.04 10.00 -8.41
C SER A 70 -21.47 10.11 -7.87
N GLY A 71 -22.21 11.10 -8.36
CA GLY A 71 -23.60 11.31 -7.99
C GLY A 71 -24.48 10.13 -8.38
N ASP A 72 -25.39 9.79 -7.46
CA ASP A 72 -26.70 9.16 -7.61
C ASP A 72 -26.93 8.02 -8.63
N GLY A 73 -27.46 6.90 -8.13
CA GLY A 73 -28.03 5.81 -8.94
C GLY A 73 -27.23 4.51 -8.84
N GLY A 74 -27.89 3.46 -8.32
CA GLY A 74 -27.29 2.17 -7.95
C GLY A 74 -26.35 1.54 -8.97
N SER A 75 -25.24 1.03 -8.44
CA SER A 75 -24.64 -0.22 -8.87
C SER A 75 -23.86 -0.73 -7.67
N ASP A 76 -24.38 -1.80 -7.05
CA ASP A 76 -23.54 -2.75 -6.36
C ASP A 76 -22.50 -3.22 -7.37
N ASP A 77 -21.23 -2.93 -7.10
CA ASP A 77 -20.13 -3.61 -7.76
C ASP A 77 -19.03 -3.76 -6.71
N ASP A 78 -19.30 -4.71 -5.81
CA ASP A 78 -18.25 -5.48 -5.16
C ASP A 78 -17.44 -6.17 -6.27
N SER A 79 -16.32 -5.56 -6.63
CA SER A 79 -15.26 -6.27 -7.32
C SER A 79 -13.95 -6.12 -6.53
N ASP A 80 -13.50 -7.28 -6.06
CA ASP A 80 -12.25 -7.56 -5.38
C ASP A 80 -11.06 -6.76 -5.92
N ALA A 81 -10.35 -6.11 -4.99
CA ALA A 81 -9.00 -5.61 -5.24
C ALA A 81 -7.97 -6.63 -4.75
N ALA A 82 -7.69 -7.65 -5.57
CA ALA A 82 -6.43 -8.39 -5.55
C ALA A 82 -6.15 -9.03 -6.92
N ALA A 83 -5.24 -8.42 -7.69
CA ALA A 83 -4.58 -8.90 -8.92
C ALA A 83 -5.54 -9.29 -10.07
N GLU A 84 -5.61 -8.54 -11.18
CA GLU A 84 -4.49 -8.37 -12.12
C GLU A 84 -4.47 -6.97 -12.77
N GLY A 85 -3.29 -6.61 -13.27
CA GLY A 85 -3.06 -5.36 -13.96
C GLY A 85 -3.96 -5.17 -15.19
N GLY A 86 -4.22 -3.90 -15.51
CA GLY A 86 -4.78 -3.50 -16.81
C GLY A 86 -6.19 -2.93 -16.72
N GLY A 87 -6.34 -1.76 -16.10
CA GLY A 87 -7.49 -0.90 -16.33
C GLY A 87 -7.57 -0.51 -17.80
N MET A 88 -8.42 -1.21 -18.56
CA MET A 88 -8.80 -0.82 -19.92
C MET A 88 -9.81 0.32 -19.81
N SER A 89 -9.31 1.56 -19.78
CA SER A 89 -10.07 2.72 -20.22
C SER A 89 -10.36 2.52 -21.71
N LYS A 90 -11.57 2.05 -22.04
CA LYS A 90 -12.11 2.04 -23.40
C LYS A 90 -12.37 3.48 -23.87
N LYS A 91 -11.30 4.21 -24.17
CA LYS A 91 -11.26 5.26 -25.20
C LYS A 91 -9.81 5.68 -25.46
N SER A 92 -9.30 5.19 -26.59
CA SER A 92 -8.12 5.67 -27.34
C SER A 92 -6.71 5.19 -26.98
N SER A 93 -6.52 4.04 -26.33
CA SER A 93 -5.20 3.37 -26.42
C SER A 93 -5.07 2.72 -27.80
N VAL A 94 -4.39 3.40 -28.72
CA VAL A 94 -3.94 2.80 -29.98
C VAL A 94 -3.16 1.53 -29.63
N ASN A 95 -3.65 0.36 -30.02
CA ASN A 95 -3.08 -0.93 -29.62
C ASN A 95 -1.70 -1.12 -30.28
N LEU A 96 -0.64 -0.72 -29.57
CA LEU A 96 0.73 -0.66 -30.07
C LEU A 96 1.21 -2.03 -30.58
N GLN A 97 0.80 -3.11 -29.90
CA GLN A 97 1.12 -4.48 -30.27
C GLN A 97 0.52 -4.86 -31.64
N MET A 98 -0.71 -4.43 -31.92
CA MET A 98 -1.37 -4.70 -33.21
C MET A 98 -0.70 -3.93 -34.36
N ILE A 99 -0.28 -2.69 -34.12
CA ILE A 99 0.44 -1.87 -35.12
C ILE A 99 1.85 -2.40 -35.37
N GLN A 100 2.55 -2.86 -34.34
CA GLN A 100 3.86 -3.51 -34.47
C GLN A 100 3.76 -4.80 -35.28
N HIS A 101 2.77 -5.64 -35.00
CA HIS A 101 2.54 -6.90 -35.72
C HIS A 101 2.11 -6.68 -37.19
N GLN A 102 1.27 -5.69 -37.47
CA GLN A 102 0.93 -5.34 -38.86
C GLN A 102 2.12 -4.78 -39.65
N SER A 103 3.09 -4.16 -38.97
CA SER A 103 4.32 -3.63 -39.57
C SER A 103 5.42 -4.68 -39.78
N SER A 104 5.32 -5.84 -39.11
CA SER A 104 6.23 -6.97 -39.34
C SER A 104 5.75 -7.88 -40.47
N ILE A 105 4.43 -8.04 -40.64
CA ILE A 105 3.84 -8.89 -41.70
C ILE A 105 3.89 -8.22 -43.08
N ASN A 106 3.78 -6.89 -43.14
CA ASN A 106 3.72 -6.17 -44.41
C ASN A 106 5.02 -5.42 -44.73
N ARG A 107 5.32 -5.27 -46.03
CA ARG A 107 6.51 -4.53 -46.51
C ARG A 107 6.59 -3.12 -45.93
N LYS A 108 7.75 -2.78 -45.33
CA LYS A 108 8.00 -1.53 -44.61
C LYS A 108 8.02 -0.33 -45.57
N THR A 109 6.98 0.50 -45.56
CA THR A 109 6.94 1.77 -46.29
C THR A 109 7.29 2.96 -45.39
N ARG A 110 7.87 4.03 -45.97
CA ARG A 110 8.31 5.23 -45.22
C ARG A 110 7.17 5.91 -44.45
N ALA A 111 5.94 5.84 -44.97
CA ALA A 111 4.75 6.34 -44.29
C ALA A 111 4.38 5.52 -43.04
N ARG A 112 4.45 4.18 -43.11
CA ARG A 112 4.14 3.31 -41.96
C ARG A 112 5.18 3.40 -40.85
N LYS A 113 6.46 3.61 -41.18
CA LYS A 113 7.52 3.88 -40.19
C LYS A 113 7.19 5.11 -39.33
N ARG A 114 6.71 6.20 -39.95
CA ARG A 114 6.29 7.42 -39.24
C ARG A 114 5.07 7.19 -38.33
N VAL A 115 4.14 6.32 -38.72
CA VAL A 115 2.97 5.97 -37.88
C VAL A 115 3.40 5.16 -36.65
N LEU A 116 4.30 4.20 -36.81
CA LEU A 116 4.83 3.39 -35.71
C LEU A 116 5.67 4.22 -34.72
N GLU A 117 6.48 5.16 -35.23
CA GLU A 117 7.25 6.09 -34.40
C GLU A 117 6.33 7.05 -33.61
N ARG A 118 5.23 7.51 -34.22
CA ARG A 118 4.24 8.33 -33.52
C ARG A 118 3.52 7.56 -32.42
N ALA A 119 3.11 6.32 -32.70
CA ALA A 119 2.43 5.45 -31.74
C ALA A 119 3.32 5.02 -30.56
N THR A 120 4.61 4.75 -30.82
CA THR A 120 5.59 4.44 -29.76
C THR A 120 5.89 5.66 -28.89
N ARG A 121 5.98 6.87 -29.48
CA ARG A 121 6.19 8.10 -28.72
C ARG A 121 5.01 8.45 -27.81
N THR A 122 3.77 8.27 -28.27
CA THR A 122 2.58 8.48 -27.43
C THR A 122 2.52 7.49 -26.28
N HIS A 123 2.83 6.21 -26.53
CA HIS A 123 2.84 5.18 -25.50
C HIS A 123 3.94 5.42 -24.45
N LYS A 124 5.14 5.82 -24.87
CA LYS A 124 6.24 6.14 -23.95
C LYS A 124 5.92 7.37 -23.08
N ARG A 125 5.22 8.36 -23.63
CA ARG A 125 4.74 9.54 -22.87
C ARG A 125 3.66 9.16 -21.85
N GLU A 126 2.77 8.24 -22.21
CA GLU A 126 1.71 7.76 -21.33
C GLU A 126 2.27 6.86 -20.20
N GLN A 127 3.26 6.02 -20.50
CA GLN A 127 4.02 5.28 -19.48
C GLN A 127 4.75 6.22 -18.51
N ALA A 128 5.44 7.25 -19.02
CA ALA A 128 6.10 8.24 -18.16
C ALA A 128 5.11 9.05 -17.29
N ARG A 129 3.86 9.24 -17.75
CA ARG A 129 2.76 9.79 -16.93
C ARG A 129 2.32 8.83 -15.84
N ARG A 130 2.28 7.53 -16.14
CA ARG A 130 1.92 6.47 -15.18
C ARG A 130 2.98 6.30 -14.09
N ASP A 131 4.26 6.42 -14.46
CA ASP A 131 5.40 6.30 -13.56
C ASP A 131 5.72 7.61 -12.80
N GLY A 132 4.86 8.64 -12.93
CA GLY A 132 4.93 9.87 -12.13
C GLY A 132 6.07 10.83 -12.48
N GLN A 133 6.76 10.64 -13.61
CA GLN A 133 7.91 11.47 -14.01
C GLN A 133 7.55 12.74 -14.80
N LEU A 134 6.28 12.93 -15.18
CA LEU A 134 5.82 14.13 -15.90
C LEU A 134 4.56 14.71 -15.25
N ALA A 135 4.62 15.97 -14.81
CA ALA A 135 3.47 16.75 -14.36
C ALA A 135 2.62 17.22 -15.56
N ASP A 136 1.30 17.31 -15.36
CA ASP A 136 0.32 17.70 -16.37
C ASP A 136 0.60 19.11 -16.94
N ASP A 137 1.00 19.18 -18.21
CA ASP A 137 1.26 20.41 -18.99
C ASP A 137 0.05 20.81 -19.87
N ASP A 138 -1.17 20.42 -19.52
CA ASP A 138 -2.37 20.71 -20.34
C ASP A 138 -2.97 22.12 -20.11
N ASN A 139 -2.27 23.02 -19.41
CA ASN A 139 -2.69 24.42 -19.25
C ASN A 139 -1.64 25.46 -19.71
N ALA A 140 -0.68 25.05 -20.55
CA ALA A 140 0.43 25.92 -20.98
C ALA A 140 0.17 26.68 -22.31
N ALA A 141 -0.93 26.41 -23.02
CA ALA A 141 -1.17 27.02 -24.33
C ALA A 141 -1.91 28.39 -24.29
N ALA A 142 -2.38 28.85 -23.13
CA ALA A 142 -3.18 30.07 -23.02
C ALA A 142 -2.44 31.28 -22.39
N ALA A 143 -1.17 31.14 -21.99
CA ALA A 143 -0.40 32.21 -21.35
C ALA A 143 0.90 32.49 -22.10
N SER A 144 0.79 33.06 -23.30
CA SER A 144 1.88 33.80 -23.93
C SER A 144 1.97 35.18 -23.28
N GLY A 145 2.75 35.27 -22.20
CA GLY A 145 3.08 36.51 -21.52
C GLY A 145 4.19 36.23 -20.53
N GLY A 146 5.43 36.61 -20.89
CA GLY A 146 6.63 36.20 -20.18
C GLY A 146 6.70 36.64 -18.72
N ALA A 147 7.05 35.71 -17.85
CA ALA A 147 7.82 35.91 -16.60
C ALA A 147 8.13 34.53 -16.01
N GLY A 148 9.34 34.34 -15.49
CA GLY A 148 9.93 33.06 -15.13
C GLY A 148 9.06 32.13 -14.27
N ARG A 149 9.06 30.84 -14.64
CA ARG A 149 8.54 29.73 -13.84
C ARG A 149 9.32 29.65 -12.51
N LYS A 150 8.81 30.28 -11.46
CA LYS A 150 9.14 29.88 -10.09
C LYS A 150 8.51 28.50 -9.87
N LYS A 151 9.33 27.46 -9.64
CA LYS A 151 8.86 26.17 -9.15
C LYS A 151 8.06 26.44 -7.87
N ALA A 152 6.74 26.23 -7.92
CA ALA A 152 5.92 26.28 -6.72
C ALA A 152 6.48 25.24 -5.73
N ALA A 153 6.75 25.66 -4.50
CA ALA A 153 7.18 24.78 -3.42
C ALA A 153 6.19 23.59 -3.30
N PRO A 154 6.65 22.39 -2.91
CA PRO A 154 5.75 21.26 -2.68
C PRO A 154 4.77 21.66 -1.57
N VAL A 155 3.53 21.95 -1.94
CA VAL A 155 2.46 22.22 -0.97
C VAL A 155 2.21 20.91 -0.23
N VAL A 156 2.75 20.82 0.98
CA VAL A 156 2.58 19.70 1.90
C VAL A 156 1.07 19.52 2.09
N SER A 157 0.53 18.46 1.50
CA SER A 157 -0.88 18.13 1.65
C SER A 157 -1.01 17.35 2.95
N PHE A 158 -1.45 18.02 4.02
CA PHE A 158 -1.72 17.34 5.28
C PHE A 158 -2.82 16.29 5.06
N ASP A 159 -2.60 15.07 5.56
CA ASP A 159 -3.64 14.05 5.55
C ASP A 159 -4.80 14.52 6.45
N ALA A 160 -6.04 14.30 6.03
CA ALA A 160 -7.21 14.73 6.81
C ALA A 160 -7.19 14.12 8.22
N LEU A 161 -6.62 12.92 8.36
CA LEU A 161 -6.46 12.25 9.64
C LEU A 161 -5.50 12.97 10.59
N SER A 162 -4.45 13.61 10.06
CA SER A 162 -3.46 14.36 10.87
C SER A 162 -4.03 15.64 11.48
N LEU A 163 -5.12 16.16 10.92
CA LEU A 163 -5.76 17.42 11.31
C LEU A 163 -6.87 17.25 12.37
N VAL A 164 -7.10 16.02 12.85
CA VAL A 164 -8.08 15.70 13.89
C VAL A 164 -7.56 16.13 15.27
N HIS A 165 -8.37 16.86 16.05
CA HIS A 165 -7.92 17.42 17.34
C HIS A 165 -7.79 16.38 18.47
N ASP A 166 -8.71 15.42 18.55
CA ASP A 166 -8.72 14.36 19.57
C ASP A 166 -8.94 12.99 18.89
N PRO A 167 -7.88 12.37 18.33
CA PRO A 167 -8.01 11.12 17.59
C PRO A 167 -8.37 9.94 18.50
N GLN A 168 -7.90 9.92 19.75
CA GLN A 168 -8.20 8.87 20.72
C GLN A 168 -9.69 8.88 21.10
N GLY A 169 -10.20 10.02 21.57
CA GLY A 169 -11.61 10.16 21.93
C GLY A 169 -12.55 10.01 20.72
N PHE A 170 -12.08 10.38 19.52
CA PHE A 170 -12.81 10.10 18.27
C PHE A 170 -12.97 8.60 18.03
N ALA A 171 -11.87 7.83 18.10
CA ALA A 171 -11.89 6.39 17.89
C ALA A 171 -12.72 5.64 18.95
N GLU A 172 -12.61 6.01 20.22
CA GLU A 172 -13.36 5.38 21.32
C GLU A 172 -14.87 5.61 21.19
N LYS A 173 -15.32 6.82 20.84
CA LYS A 173 -16.74 7.11 20.63
C LYS A 173 -17.30 6.36 19.43
N LEU A 174 -16.54 6.28 18.32
CA LEU A 174 -16.95 5.51 17.14
C LEU A 174 -17.03 4.02 17.47
N PHE A 175 -16.03 3.47 18.17
CA PHE A 175 -16.02 2.07 18.59
C PHE A 175 -17.17 1.77 19.56
N GLY A 176 -17.45 2.67 20.50
CA GLY A 176 -18.59 2.59 21.39
C GLY A 176 -19.88 2.41 20.61
N ARG A 177 -20.14 3.23 19.59
CA ARG A 177 -21.33 3.07 18.73
C ARG A 177 -21.37 1.70 18.05
N VAL A 178 -20.27 1.24 17.46
CA VAL A 178 -20.18 -0.08 16.79
C VAL A 178 -20.44 -1.22 17.78
N HIS A 179 -19.87 -1.13 18.99
CA HIS A 179 -20.02 -2.12 20.04
C HIS A 179 -21.48 -2.21 20.50
N HIS A 180 -22.10 -1.07 20.84
CA HIS A 180 -23.52 -1.01 21.23
C HIS A 180 -24.44 -1.51 20.11
N SER A 181 -24.17 -1.16 18.85
CA SER A 181 -24.95 -1.67 17.73
C SER A 181 -24.84 -3.18 17.55
N ALA A 182 -23.72 -3.80 17.94
CA ALA A 182 -23.53 -5.23 17.79
C ALA A 182 -24.14 -6.05 18.94
N THR A 183 -24.19 -5.50 20.15
CA THR A 183 -24.77 -6.16 21.33
C THR A 183 -26.26 -5.84 21.52
N ALA A 184 -26.77 -4.77 20.89
CA ALA A 184 -28.16 -4.38 20.97
C ALA A 184 -29.07 -5.47 20.37
N THR A 185 -29.83 -6.13 21.23
CA THR A 185 -30.96 -6.97 20.81
C THR A 185 -32.13 -6.07 20.45
N LYS A 186 -32.91 -6.43 19.43
CA LYS A 186 -34.05 -5.65 18.86
C LYS A 186 -35.18 -5.28 19.86
N ARG A 187 -35.04 -5.63 21.15
CA ARG A 187 -36.04 -5.48 22.21
C ARG A 187 -36.24 -4.05 22.74
N GLY A 188 -35.43 -3.08 22.31
CA GLY A 188 -35.44 -1.71 22.86
C GLY A 188 -35.67 -0.58 21.84
N GLY A 189 -36.24 -0.86 20.66
CA GLY A 189 -36.51 0.17 19.64
C GLY A 189 -35.28 0.82 18.98
N SER A 190 -34.07 0.47 19.42
CA SER A 190 -32.82 0.92 18.80
C SER A 190 -32.65 0.27 17.42
N THR A 191 -32.29 1.09 16.42
CA THR A 191 -31.96 0.60 15.09
C THR A 191 -30.61 -0.11 15.13
N VAL A 192 -30.62 -1.43 14.97
CA VAL A 192 -29.41 -2.22 14.75
C VAL A 192 -28.85 -1.85 13.39
N ASP A 193 -27.63 -1.30 13.34
CA ASP A 193 -26.98 -0.97 12.07
C ASP A 193 -26.70 -2.25 11.27
N ARG A 194 -26.67 -2.15 9.93
CA ARG A 194 -26.29 -3.28 9.06
C ARG A 194 -24.81 -3.62 9.26
N PHE A 195 -24.42 -4.85 8.92
CA PHE A 195 -23.02 -5.28 9.04
C PHE A 195 -22.06 -4.42 8.20
N GLU A 196 -22.43 -4.09 6.96
CA GLU A 196 -21.67 -3.19 6.07
C GLU A 196 -21.36 -1.83 6.73
N VAL A 197 -22.35 -1.23 7.40
CA VAL A 197 -22.18 0.05 8.10
C VAL A 197 -21.17 -0.08 9.23
N ARG A 198 -21.26 -1.17 10.02
CA ARG A 198 -20.27 -1.46 11.06
C ARG A 198 -18.89 -1.67 10.47
N LEU A 199 -18.79 -2.37 9.35
CA LEU A 199 -17.51 -2.66 8.69
C LEU A 199 -16.84 -1.37 8.18
N ILE A 200 -17.60 -0.45 7.59
CA ILE A 200 -17.09 0.87 7.17
C ILE A 200 -16.59 1.68 8.38
N LEU A 201 -17.29 1.64 9.51
CA LEU A 201 -16.83 2.29 10.74
C LEU A 201 -15.55 1.65 11.29
N LEU A 202 -15.45 0.32 11.28
CA LEU A 202 -14.24 -0.41 11.67
C LEU A 202 -13.05 -0.11 10.74
N LYS A 203 -13.28 0.12 9.44
CA LYS A 203 -12.26 0.63 8.49
C LYS A 203 -11.65 1.94 8.95
N LEU A 204 -12.48 2.88 9.38
CA LEU A 204 -11.99 4.17 9.84
C LEU A 204 -11.24 4.03 11.17
N ILE A 205 -11.78 3.27 12.12
CA ILE A 205 -11.15 3.02 13.42
C ILE A 205 -9.78 2.37 13.25
N SER A 206 -9.68 1.32 12.42
CA SER A 206 -8.42 0.64 12.11
C SER A 206 -7.37 1.60 11.54
N ARG A 207 -7.77 2.47 10.60
CA ARG A 207 -6.87 3.47 10.01
C ARG A 207 -6.42 4.53 11.03
N LEU A 208 -7.31 4.96 11.93
CA LEU A 208 -6.98 5.89 13.02
C LEU A 208 -5.98 5.27 14.00
N ILE A 209 -6.17 4.01 14.39
CA ILE A 209 -5.26 3.28 15.26
C ILE A 209 -3.87 3.19 14.63
N GLY A 210 -3.79 2.82 13.36
CA GLY A 210 -2.51 2.70 12.65
C GLY A 210 -1.78 4.03 12.49
N HIS A 211 -2.49 5.11 12.14
CA HIS A 211 -1.88 6.42 11.87
C HIS A 211 -1.43 7.15 13.16
N HIS A 212 -2.27 7.16 14.19
CA HIS A 212 -2.01 7.88 15.44
C HIS A 212 -1.47 6.98 16.57
N GLN A 213 -1.24 5.69 16.29
CA GLN A 213 -0.76 4.70 17.27
C GLN A 213 -1.64 4.66 18.53
N LEU A 214 -2.96 4.61 18.32
CA LEU A 214 -3.96 4.70 19.38
C LEU A 214 -4.06 3.39 20.19
N GLN A 215 -4.29 3.52 21.49
CA GLN A 215 -4.47 2.38 22.39
C GLN A 215 -5.97 2.09 22.58
N LEU A 216 -6.54 1.22 21.74
CA LEU A 216 -7.93 0.79 21.86
C LEU A 216 -8.02 -0.73 22.09
N MET A 217 -7.78 -1.18 23.32
CA MET A 217 -7.63 -2.62 23.61
C MET A 217 -8.91 -3.43 23.37
N ALA A 218 -10.08 -2.84 23.60
CA ALA A 218 -11.38 -3.49 23.38
C ALA A 218 -11.65 -3.84 21.90
N PHE A 219 -10.92 -3.22 20.97
CA PHE A 219 -11.03 -3.50 19.54
C PHE A 219 -10.60 -4.93 19.18
N TYR A 220 -9.55 -5.44 19.84
CA TYR A 220 -8.92 -6.70 19.47
C TYR A 220 -9.80 -7.93 19.81
N PRO A 221 -10.33 -8.10 21.05
CA PRO A 221 -11.28 -9.18 21.34
C PRO A 221 -12.57 -9.06 20.53
N PHE A 222 -12.99 -7.83 20.21
CA PHE A 222 -14.17 -7.59 19.39
C PHE A 222 -13.99 -8.10 17.94
N LEU A 223 -12.79 -7.97 17.37
CA LEU A 223 -12.48 -8.52 16.05
C LEU A 223 -12.36 -10.04 16.06
N GLN A 224 -11.93 -10.65 17.17
CA GLN A 224 -11.76 -12.10 17.28
C GLN A 224 -12.98 -12.91 16.84
N ARG A 225 -14.18 -12.44 17.19
CA ARG A 225 -15.46 -13.10 16.82
C ARG A 225 -15.74 -13.13 15.32
N TYR A 226 -15.03 -12.32 14.54
CA TYR A 226 -15.16 -12.21 13.09
C TYR A 226 -14.03 -12.92 12.33
N LEU A 227 -13.04 -13.50 13.03
CA LEU A 227 -11.92 -14.23 12.43
C LEU A 227 -12.31 -15.68 12.11
N GLN A 228 -13.36 -15.84 11.29
CA GLN A 228 -13.81 -17.14 10.78
C GLN A 228 -13.81 -17.13 9.23
N PRO A 229 -13.37 -18.19 8.55
CA PRO A 229 -13.27 -18.20 7.08
C PRO A 229 -14.61 -18.07 6.36
N HIS A 230 -15.70 -18.53 6.99
CA HIS A 230 -17.05 -18.46 6.44
C HIS A 230 -17.69 -17.06 6.58
N GLN A 231 -17.04 -16.13 7.28
CA GLN A 231 -17.58 -14.80 7.51
C GLN A 231 -17.59 -13.98 6.21
N LEU A 232 -18.64 -13.17 6.04
CA LEU A 232 -18.73 -12.21 4.93
C LEU A 232 -17.59 -11.19 4.99
N GLU A 233 -17.00 -10.86 3.84
CA GLU A 233 -15.90 -9.91 3.69
C GLU A 233 -14.68 -10.21 4.59
N VAL A 234 -14.39 -11.49 4.83
CA VAL A 234 -13.30 -11.92 5.72
C VAL A 234 -11.93 -11.36 5.34
N THR A 235 -11.64 -11.23 4.05
CA THR A 235 -10.38 -10.64 3.54
C THR A 235 -10.23 -9.19 3.98
N GLN A 236 -11.33 -8.44 4.00
CA GLN A 236 -11.34 -7.07 4.47
C GLN A 236 -11.16 -7.00 5.99
N ILE A 237 -11.79 -7.90 6.74
CA ILE A 237 -11.64 -8.00 8.20
C ILE A 237 -10.18 -8.33 8.58
N LEU A 238 -9.53 -9.21 7.84
CA LEU A 238 -8.11 -9.51 8.02
C LEU A 238 -7.22 -8.28 7.75
N ALA A 239 -7.51 -7.54 6.67
CA ALA A 239 -6.80 -6.29 6.37
C ALA A 239 -7.03 -5.20 7.44
N LEU A 240 -8.25 -5.12 7.99
CA LEU A 240 -8.59 -4.24 9.11
C LEU A 240 -7.78 -4.56 10.35
N PHE A 241 -7.67 -5.84 10.67
CA PHE A 241 -6.91 -6.29 11.81
C PHE A 241 -5.43 -5.91 11.64
N ALA A 242 -4.82 -6.23 10.49
CA ALA A 242 -3.44 -5.87 10.19
C ALA A 242 -3.19 -4.34 10.31
N ASN A 243 -4.07 -3.51 9.75
CA ASN A 243 -3.93 -2.06 9.81
C ASN A 243 -4.15 -1.47 11.23
N GLY A 244 -4.93 -2.15 12.08
CA GLY A 244 -5.16 -1.78 13.48
C GLY A 244 -4.07 -2.27 14.44
N THR A 245 -3.02 -2.92 13.95
CA THR A 245 -1.84 -3.29 14.75
C THR A 245 -0.74 -2.24 14.60
N HIS A 246 -0.02 -1.95 15.68
CA HIS A 246 1.12 -1.05 15.68
C HIS A 246 2.18 -1.53 16.70
N ALA A 247 3.37 -0.93 16.67
CA ALA A 247 4.51 -1.35 17.48
C ALA A 247 4.27 -1.30 19.01
N PHE A 248 3.33 -0.46 19.47
CA PHE A 248 2.98 -0.29 20.88
C PHE A 248 1.76 -1.11 21.32
N THR A 249 1.17 -1.94 20.45
CA THR A 249 0.13 -2.87 20.86
C THR A 249 0.76 -4.00 21.67
N PRO A 250 0.27 -4.31 22.89
CA PRO A 250 0.84 -5.38 23.70
C PRO A 250 0.72 -6.74 22.98
N PRO A 251 1.79 -7.55 22.98
CA PRO A 251 1.80 -8.84 22.27
C PRO A 251 0.80 -9.83 22.87
N ASP A 252 0.55 -9.79 24.18
CA ASP A 252 -0.37 -10.69 24.89
C ASP A 252 -1.80 -10.66 24.32
N VAL A 253 -2.22 -9.50 23.80
CA VAL A 253 -3.54 -9.32 23.19
C VAL A 253 -3.56 -9.82 21.74
N LEU A 254 -2.43 -9.74 21.03
CA LEU A 254 -2.31 -10.12 19.63
C LEU A 254 -2.02 -11.61 19.43
N GLN A 255 -1.26 -12.24 20.31
CA GLN A 255 -0.93 -13.66 20.26
C GLN A 255 -2.14 -14.59 20.11
N PRO A 256 -3.21 -14.48 20.93
CA PRO A 256 -4.39 -15.33 20.77
C PRO A 256 -5.12 -15.08 19.44
N LEU A 257 -5.01 -13.87 18.88
CA LEU A 257 -5.62 -13.53 17.60
C LEU A 257 -4.81 -14.06 16.42
N VAL A 258 -3.49 -13.98 16.48
CA VAL A 258 -2.60 -14.59 15.49
C VAL A 258 -2.76 -16.10 15.49
N ARG A 259 -2.85 -16.73 16.67
CA ARG A 259 -3.14 -18.16 16.80
C ARG A 259 -4.51 -18.51 16.20
N ALA A 260 -5.55 -17.75 16.51
CA ALA A 260 -6.88 -17.96 15.92
C ALA A 260 -6.87 -17.82 14.38
N ILE A 261 -6.07 -16.91 13.82
CA ILE A 261 -5.90 -16.81 12.36
C ILE A 261 -5.19 -18.04 11.82
N ALA A 262 -4.12 -18.50 12.47
CA ALA A 262 -3.40 -19.68 12.02
C ALA A 262 -4.29 -20.93 12.05
N ASP A 263 -4.99 -21.18 13.16
CA ASP A 263 -5.85 -22.35 13.34
C ASP A 263 -7.01 -22.38 12.34
N ASN A 264 -7.65 -21.22 12.11
CA ASN A 264 -8.83 -21.13 11.26
C ASN A 264 -8.52 -20.96 9.76
N PHE A 265 -7.40 -20.33 9.38
CA PHE A 265 -7.10 -19.99 7.98
C PHE A 265 -5.91 -20.77 7.40
N VAL A 266 -4.94 -21.18 8.22
CA VAL A 266 -3.70 -21.83 7.76
C VAL A 266 -3.69 -23.29 8.23
N SER A 267 -4.69 -24.03 7.77
CA SER A 267 -4.85 -25.45 8.06
C SER A 267 -5.02 -26.22 6.76
N ASP A 268 -4.67 -27.51 6.78
CA ASP A 268 -4.61 -28.35 5.56
C ASP A 268 -5.98 -28.58 4.90
N HIS A 269 -7.08 -28.31 5.62
CA HIS A 269 -8.45 -28.41 5.10
C HIS A 269 -8.93 -27.11 4.43
N CYS A 270 -8.19 -26.00 4.58
CA CYS A 270 -8.56 -24.73 3.98
C CYS A 270 -8.18 -24.67 2.49
N ALA A 271 -8.93 -23.89 1.73
CA ALA A 271 -8.58 -23.61 0.34
C ALA A 271 -7.26 -22.81 0.27
N PRO A 272 -6.42 -23.01 -0.77
CA PRO A 272 -5.13 -22.31 -0.89
C PRO A 272 -5.22 -20.78 -0.84
N GLU A 273 -6.31 -20.20 -1.31
CA GLU A 273 -6.58 -18.76 -1.29
C GLU A 273 -6.76 -18.24 0.13
N VAL A 274 -7.47 -19.00 0.97
CA VAL A 274 -7.72 -18.68 2.38
C VAL A 274 -6.42 -18.78 3.18
N MET A 275 -5.62 -19.82 2.92
CA MET A 275 -4.29 -19.99 3.51
C MET A 275 -3.35 -18.84 3.13
N CYS A 276 -3.36 -18.43 1.86
CA CYS A 276 -2.59 -17.29 1.38
C CYS A 276 -2.99 -15.99 2.08
N ALA A 277 -4.29 -15.74 2.22
CA ALA A 277 -4.82 -14.57 2.94
C ALA A 277 -4.40 -14.59 4.42
N GLY A 278 -4.49 -15.74 5.08
CA GLY A 278 -4.04 -15.94 6.47
C GLY A 278 -2.55 -15.63 6.65
N LEU A 279 -1.68 -16.27 5.86
CA LEU A 279 -0.22 -16.06 5.92
C LEU A 279 0.19 -14.61 5.64
N ASN A 280 -0.43 -13.98 4.64
CA ASN A 280 -0.15 -12.57 4.32
C ASN A 280 -0.59 -11.64 5.44
N THR A 281 -1.70 -11.96 6.13
CA THR A 281 -2.19 -11.18 7.27
C THR A 281 -1.26 -11.33 8.46
N ILE A 282 -0.85 -12.56 8.80
CA ILE A 282 0.11 -12.82 9.88
C ILE A 282 1.43 -12.08 9.61
N ARG A 283 1.93 -12.11 8.37
CA ARG A 283 3.11 -11.32 7.98
C ARG A 283 2.90 -9.82 8.16
N ALA A 284 1.75 -9.29 7.76
CA ALA A 284 1.46 -7.86 7.87
C ALA A 284 1.36 -7.41 9.33
N ILE A 285 0.89 -8.27 10.23
CA ILE A 285 0.90 -8.04 11.68
C ILE A 285 2.34 -8.11 12.20
N ALA A 286 3.08 -9.17 11.86
CA ALA A 286 4.46 -9.37 12.28
C ALA A 286 5.40 -8.24 11.82
N ALA A 287 5.13 -7.62 10.67
CA ALA A 287 5.91 -6.49 10.18
C ALA A 287 5.75 -5.23 11.05
N ARG A 288 4.62 -5.10 11.77
CA ARG A 288 4.33 -3.97 12.66
C ARG A 288 4.63 -4.30 14.12
N GLN A 289 4.28 -5.51 14.54
CA GLN A 289 4.58 -6.06 15.86
C GLN A 289 5.20 -7.46 15.72
N PRO A 290 6.53 -7.56 15.66
CA PRO A 290 7.23 -8.85 15.50
C PRO A 290 7.03 -9.78 16.70
N LEU A 291 6.83 -9.22 17.90
CA LEU A 291 6.66 -9.98 19.14
C LEU A 291 5.29 -10.67 19.27
N ALA A 292 4.37 -10.43 18.32
CA ALA A 292 3.02 -10.99 18.34
C ALA A 292 2.95 -12.47 17.92
N VAL A 293 3.98 -13.00 17.25
CA VAL A 293 4.02 -14.39 16.78
C VAL A 293 4.91 -15.22 17.69
N GLU A 294 4.38 -16.34 18.19
CA GLU A 294 5.14 -17.30 19.01
C GLU A 294 6.19 -18.05 18.15
N PRO A 295 7.40 -18.36 18.68
CA PRO A 295 8.44 -19.05 17.92
C PRO A 295 7.99 -20.42 17.38
N ASP A 296 7.20 -21.18 18.13
CA ASP A 296 6.73 -22.50 17.69
C ASP A 296 5.77 -22.36 16.50
N LEU A 297 4.79 -21.46 16.63
CA LEU A 297 3.86 -21.14 15.55
C LEU A 297 4.58 -20.59 14.31
N LEU A 298 5.59 -19.74 14.49
CA LEU A 298 6.38 -19.21 13.37
C LEU A 298 7.07 -20.34 12.59
N ASN A 299 7.68 -21.28 13.29
CA ASN A 299 8.37 -22.40 12.64
C ASN A 299 7.40 -23.32 11.91
N ASP A 300 6.20 -23.55 12.46
CA ASP A 300 5.13 -24.30 11.80
C ASP A 300 4.67 -23.61 10.51
N LEU A 301 4.42 -22.30 10.55
CA LEU A 301 4.00 -21.52 9.37
C LEU A 301 5.08 -21.51 8.27
N ILE A 302 6.36 -21.56 8.63
CA ILE A 302 7.48 -21.62 7.67
C ILE A 302 7.52 -22.95 6.91
N LEU A 303 6.98 -24.05 7.45
CA LEU A 303 6.95 -25.35 6.78
C LEU A 303 6.21 -25.29 5.43
N TYR A 304 5.21 -24.41 5.31
CA TYR A 304 4.46 -24.18 4.07
C TYR A 304 5.29 -23.58 2.92
N ARG A 305 6.58 -23.27 3.10
CA ARG A 305 7.50 -22.82 2.03
C ARG A 305 7.72 -23.81 0.87
N LYS A 306 7.32 -25.06 1.05
CA LYS A 306 7.37 -26.14 0.02
C LYS A 306 5.96 -26.62 -0.38
N HIS A 307 4.92 -25.86 -0.02
CA HIS A 307 3.54 -26.20 -0.37
C HIS A 307 3.34 -26.22 -1.89
N LYS A 308 2.37 -27.01 -2.38
CA LYS A 308 2.09 -27.17 -3.82
C LYS A 308 1.72 -25.84 -4.47
N ASP A 309 0.89 -25.04 -3.80
CA ASP A 309 0.43 -23.75 -4.28
C ASP A 309 1.46 -22.64 -4.11
N LYS A 310 1.70 -21.92 -5.21
CA LYS A 310 2.66 -20.80 -5.27
C LYS A 310 2.26 -19.66 -4.33
N GLY A 311 0.97 -19.37 -4.16
CA GLY A 311 0.48 -18.30 -3.28
C GLY A 311 0.87 -18.55 -1.82
N VAL A 312 0.53 -19.72 -1.29
CA VAL A 312 0.87 -20.16 0.07
C VAL A 312 2.39 -20.24 0.26
N MET A 313 3.09 -20.79 -0.73
CA MET A 313 4.55 -20.87 -0.75
C MET A 313 5.22 -19.49 -0.64
N MET A 314 4.74 -18.50 -1.39
CA MET A 314 5.23 -17.13 -1.35
C MET A 314 4.88 -16.43 -0.03
N GLY A 315 3.68 -16.67 0.51
CA GLY A 315 3.28 -16.19 1.83
C GLY A 315 4.26 -16.64 2.91
N ALA A 316 4.52 -17.95 3.02
CA ALA A 316 5.45 -18.51 3.98
C ALA A 316 6.90 -18.00 3.78
N ARG A 317 7.36 -17.87 2.54
CA ARG A 317 8.69 -17.31 2.23
C ARG A 317 8.82 -15.84 2.61
N SER A 318 7.75 -15.07 2.44
CA SER A 318 7.75 -13.65 2.79
C SER A 318 7.76 -13.43 4.31
N LEU A 319 7.12 -14.32 5.08
CA LEU A 319 7.24 -14.35 6.54
C LEU A 319 8.66 -14.73 6.98
N LEU A 320 9.25 -15.77 6.36
CA LEU A 320 10.63 -16.17 6.61
C LEU A 320 11.63 -15.03 6.33
N ALA A 321 11.47 -14.33 5.20
CA ALA A 321 12.32 -13.21 4.84
C ALA A 321 12.23 -12.04 5.84
N LEU A 322 11.02 -11.76 6.35
CA LEU A 322 10.80 -10.74 7.37
C LEU A 322 11.57 -11.04 8.66
N TYR A 323 11.44 -12.25 9.20
CA TYR A 323 12.11 -12.61 10.45
C TYR A 323 13.63 -12.78 10.31
N ARG A 324 14.14 -13.07 9.10
CA ARG A 324 15.59 -12.98 8.84
C ARG A 324 16.16 -11.57 8.99
N GLN A 325 15.35 -10.54 8.81
CA GLN A 325 15.77 -9.14 8.97
C GLN A 325 15.53 -8.65 10.39
N ILE A 326 14.40 -9.01 10.99
CA ILE A 326 13.99 -8.48 12.30
C ILE A 326 14.62 -9.26 13.46
N ASN A 327 14.46 -10.58 13.47
CA ASN A 327 14.95 -11.43 14.56
C ASN A 327 15.32 -12.84 14.07
N PRO A 328 16.58 -13.05 13.63
CA PRO A 328 17.06 -14.35 13.15
C PRO A 328 17.12 -15.44 14.23
N GLU A 329 17.09 -15.09 15.51
CA GLU A 329 17.23 -16.05 16.61
C GLU A 329 15.99 -16.95 16.76
N MET A 330 14.81 -16.41 16.46
CA MET A 330 13.55 -17.16 16.48
C MET A 330 13.47 -18.26 15.41
N LEU A 331 14.30 -18.17 14.38
CA LEU A 331 14.36 -19.15 13.30
C LEU A 331 15.32 -20.29 13.64
N HIS A 332 14.92 -21.50 13.26
CA HIS A 332 15.83 -22.65 13.23
C HIS A 332 17.09 -22.37 12.39
N ARG A 333 18.22 -22.96 12.81
CA ARG A 333 19.53 -22.73 12.17
C ARG A 333 19.55 -22.98 10.67
N ARG A 334 18.76 -23.95 10.19
CA ARG A 334 18.59 -24.25 8.76
C ARG A 334 18.00 -23.09 7.96
N ASP A 335 17.14 -22.30 8.59
CA ASP A 335 16.25 -21.37 7.92
C ASP A 335 16.72 -19.91 8.03
N ARG A 336 17.75 -19.62 8.84
CA ARG A 336 18.39 -18.28 8.98
C ARG A 336 19.03 -17.78 7.68
N GLY A 337 19.66 -18.67 6.91
CA GLY A 337 20.46 -18.27 5.75
C GLY A 337 21.82 -17.68 6.15
N ARG A 338 22.68 -17.42 5.17
CA ARG A 338 24.09 -17.03 5.39
C ARG A 338 24.19 -15.63 6.03
N ASP A 339 23.51 -14.65 5.47
CA ASP A 339 23.64 -13.25 5.88
C ASP A 339 23.06 -12.99 7.28
N ALA A 340 21.88 -13.56 7.57
CA ALA A 340 21.28 -13.45 8.90
C ALA A 340 22.05 -14.24 9.97
N SER A 341 22.83 -15.26 9.58
CA SER A 341 23.72 -15.97 10.49
C SER A 341 25.00 -15.19 10.79
N LEU A 342 25.45 -14.33 9.86
CA LEU A 342 26.58 -13.43 10.05
C LEU A 342 26.21 -12.18 10.86
N GLY A 343 24.95 -11.72 10.73
CA GLY A 343 24.39 -10.61 11.51
C GLY A 343 23.88 -10.97 12.91
N LEU A 344 24.15 -12.18 13.40
CA LEU A 344 23.84 -12.59 14.77
C LEU A 344 24.71 -11.80 15.76
N GLY A 345 24.13 -10.75 16.34
CA GLY A 345 24.81 -9.86 17.29
C GLY A 345 23.95 -8.71 17.79
N GLY A 346 22.88 -8.35 17.09
CA GLY A 346 21.87 -7.43 17.61
C GLY A 346 20.86 -8.16 18.50
N ALA A 347 20.80 -7.81 19.78
CA ALA A 347 19.75 -8.30 20.68
C ALA A 347 18.36 -7.92 20.12
N PRO A 348 17.36 -8.82 20.22
CA PRO A 348 16.02 -8.50 19.76
C PRO A 348 15.42 -7.35 20.58
N LEU A 349 14.77 -6.41 19.90
CA LEU A 349 14.07 -5.30 20.54
C LEU A 349 13.02 -5.83 21.51
N ARG A 350 13.06 -5.36 22.76
CA ARG A 350 12.01 -5.67 23.74
C ARG A 350 10.75 -4.88 23.41
N PHE A 351 9.61 -5.33 23.94
CA PHE A 351 8.37 -4.59 23.77
C PHE A 351 8.50 -3.15 24.29
N GLY A 352 8.18 -2.18 23.44
CA GLY A 352 8.31 -0.75 23.75
C GLY A 352 9.71 -0.16 23.57
N GLU A 353 10.71 -0.98 23.23
CA GLU A 353 12.06 -0.50 22.90
C GLU A 353 12.08 0.04 21.47
N GLN A 354 12.39 1.33 21.32
CA GLN A 354 12.59 1.96 20.02
C GLN A 354 14.09 2.14 19.77
N ARG A 355 14.58 1.62 18.64
CA ARG A 355 15.90 1.99 18.15
C ARG A 355 15.81 3.42 17.61
N ALA A 356 16.35 4.38 18.36
CA ALA A 356 16.49 5.74 17.87
C ALA A 356 17.38 5.72 16.61
N ALA A 357 16.98 6.45 15.57
CA ALA A 357 17.83 6.64 14.40
C ALA A 357 18.94 7.62 14.78
N GLU A 358 20.14 7.10 15.07
CA GLU A 358 21.32 7.91 15.41
C GLU A 358 21.96 8.58 14.18
N GLY A 359 21.40 8.38 12.98
CA GLY A 359 21.87 8.99 11.73
C GLY A 359 21.06 8.52 10.53
N VAL A 360 21.42 9.03 9.35
CA VAL A 360 20.93 8.50 8.07
C VAL A 360 21.79 7.29 7.72
N ASP A 361 21.17 6.14 7.52
CA ASP A 361 21.85 4.91 7.10
C ASP A 361 22.67 5.16 5.83
N GLY A 362 23.98 4.88 5.87
CA GLY A 362 24.92 5.20 4.78
C GLY A 362 25.49 6.62 4.77
N ALA A 363 25.25 7.46 5.80
CA ALA A 363 25.94 8.74 5.95
C ALA A 363 27.47 8.58 6.06
N GLU A 364 27.93 7.47 6.64
CA GLU A 364 29.33 7.03 6.69
C GLU A 364 29.99 6.83 5.31
N LEU A 365 29.21 6.57 4.25
CA LEU A 365 29.74 6.47 2.88
C LEU A 365 30.09 7.84 2.28
N LEU A 366 29.55 8.93 2.84
CA LEU A 366 29.84 10.31 2.43
C LEU A 366 31.09 10.86 3.13
N GLU A 367 31.50 10.28 4.26
CA GLU A 367 32.69 10.68 5.02
C GLU A 367 33.97 10.02 4.53
N LEU A 368 33.90 9.12 3.53
CA LEU A 368 35.08 8.62 2.85
C LEU A 368 35.80 9.81 2.20
N PRO A 369 37.05 10.15 2.60
CA PRO A 369 37.79 11.19 1.93
C PRO A 369 37.98 10.73 0.48
N SER A 370 37.58 11.57 -0.48
CA SER A 370 38.00 11.43 -1.87
C SER A 370 39.52 11.46 -1.90
N SER A 371 40.16 10.29 -1.82
CA SER A 371 41.61 10.19 -1.77
C SER A 371 42.19 10.73 -3.08
N SER A 372 43.01 11.76 -2.90
CA SER A 372 44.05 12.32 -3.77
C SER A 372 43.61 13.01 -5.06
N SER A 373 43.25 14.28 -4.94
CA SER A 373 43.56 15.29 -5.96
C SER A 373 44.10 16.56 -5.29
N ASP A 374 45.21 16.43 -4.57
CA ASP A 374 46.08 17.57 -4.26
C ASP A 374 47.04 17.73 -5.44
N VAL A 375 46.61 18.51 -6.42
CA VAL A 375 47.48 19.15 -7.42
C VAL A 375 47.84 20.52 -6.86
N ASP A 376 49.06 20.64 -6.33
CA ASP A 376 49.72 21.93 -6.12
C ASP A 376 51.05 21.92 -6.88
N ASP A 377 51.30 23.06 -7.52
CA ASP A 377 52.17 23.31 -8.66
C ASP A 377 53.63 23.60 -8.23
N GLY A 378 54.64 23.25 -9.03
CA GLY A 378 56.03 23.58 -8.67
C GLY A 378 57.18 22.86 -9.40
N ASP A 379 57.32 23.14 -10.70
CA ASP A 379 58.56 23.42 -11.45
C ASP A 379 59.74 22.41 -11.56
N ALA A 380 60.38 22.50 -12.75
CA ALA A 380 61.73 22.06 -13.14
C ALA A 380 61.98 20.66 -13.75
N LEU A 381 61.96 20.67 -15.10
CA LEU A 381 63.04 20.26 -16.00
C LEU A 381 63.50 18.78 -16.06
N LEU A 382 63.31 18.18 -17.25
CA LEU A 382 64.21 17.29 -18.02
C LEU A 382 63.37 16.69 -19.18
N ASP A 383 63.23 17.38 -20.32
CA ASP A 383 64.06 17.20 -21.53
C ASP A 383 64.31 15.73 -21.93
N SER A 384 63.57 15.22 -22.92
CA SER A 384 64.08 14.91 -24.26
C SER A 384 63.11 14.03 -25.06
N ASP A 385 62.61 14.65 -26.13
CA ASP A 385 62.46 14.19 -27.50
C ASP A 385 62.34 12.70 -27.91
N ASP A 386 61.69 12.56 -29.06
CA ASP A 386 61.94 11.57 -30.13
C ASP A 386 61.02 10.32 -30.23
N SER A 387 60.09 10.45 -31.19
CA SER A 387 59.84 9.56 -32.35
C SER A 387 59.70 8.04 -32.19
N GLY A 388 58.72 7.48 -32.91
CA GLY A 388 58.84 6.11 -33.42
C GLY A 388 57.52 5.35 -33.56
N GLU A 389 57.04 5.24 -34.79
CA GLU A 389 55.86 4.50 -35.20
C GLU A 389 56.04 2.96 -35.13
N ASP A 390 54.91 2.30 -34.90
CA ASP A 390 54.42 1.06 -35.54
C ASP A 390 54.92 -0.37 -35.24
N ALA A 391 53.89 -1.24 -35.21
CA ALA A 391 53.79 -2.63 -35.68
C ALA A 391 53.93 -3.86 -34.72
N SER A 392 52.76 -4.50 -34.50
CA SER A 392 52.49 -5.96 -34.55
C SER A 392 52.91 -6.82 -33.33
N SER A 393 52.25 -7.90 -32.87
CA SER A 393 51.19 -8.80 -33.40
C SER A 393 50.64 -9.75 -32.31
N ALA A 394 49.48 -10.36 -32.61
CA ALA A 394 48.96 -11.68 -32.17
C ALA A 394 48.32 -11.83 -30.76
N ALA A 395 47.31 -12.67 -30.51
CA ALA A 395 46.28 -13.41 -31.27
C ALA A 395 45.45 -14.24 -30.24
N ALA A 396 44.25 -14.70 -30.63
CA ALA A 396 43.33 -15.65 -29.98
C ALA A 396 42.41 -15.08 -28.87
N GLY A 397 41.08 -15.07 -28.95
CA GLY A 397 40.12 -15.71 -29.87
C GLY A 397 39.55 -17.01 -29.28
N GLU A 398 38.30 -16.99 -28.84
CA GLU A 398 37.38 -18.13 -28.98
C GLU A 398 35.92 -17.72 -28.71
N SER A 399 35.09 -17.99 -29.72
CA SER A 399 33.64 -17.90 -29.79
C SER A 399 33.07 -19.32 -29.85
N LEU A 400 31.93 -19.59 -29.20
CA LEU A 400 31.18 -20.84 -29.42
C LEU A 400 29.70 -20.55 -29.64
N SER A 401 29.26 -20.82 -30.86
CA SER A 401 27.90 -21.17 -31.30
C SER A 401 28.08 -22.47 -32.09
N GLU A 402 27.43 -23.57 -31.76
CA GLU A 402 26.11 -24.03 -32.22
C GLU A 402 26.32 -25.51 -32.56
N GLU A 403 25.30 -26.38 -32.43
CA GLU A 403 24.93 -27.36 -33.47
C GLU A 403 23.50 -27.86 -33.19
N ASP A 404 22.57 -27.40 -34.01
CA ASP A 404 21.36 -28.13 -34.44
C ASP A 404 21.76 -29.08 -35.57
N VAL A 405 21.23 -30.31 -35.62
CA VAL A 405 20.90 -30.98 -36.91
C VAL A 405 19.72 -31.96 -36.71
N GLU A 406 18.59 -31.63 -37.35
CA GLU A 406 17.46 -32.48 -37.79
C GLU A 406 17.94 -33.70 -38.60
N SER A 407 17.33 -34.90 -38.69
CA SER A 407 15.94 -35.19 -39.07
C SER A 407 15.76 -36.72 -39.26
N ASP A 408 14.53 -37.16 -38.99
CA ASP A 408 13.68 -38.14 -39.69
C ASP A 408 13.77 -39.68 -39.64
N GLU A 409 12.52 -40.20 -39.58
CA GLU A 409 11.91 -41.43 -40.12
C GLU A 409 11.92 -42.79 -39.38
N CYS A 410 10.70 -43.12 -38.89
CA CYS A 410 9.84 -44.28 -39.22
C CYS A 410 10.04 -45.71 -38.69
N GLU A 411 8.86 -46.30 -38.41
CA GLU A 411 8.44 -47.72 -38.34
C GLU A 411 8.81 -48.60 -37.13
N SER A 412 7.85 -48.80 -36.22
CA SER A 412 6.91 -49.96 -36.20
C SER A 412 6.08 -50.00 -34.92
#